data_AF-A0A927YR98-F1
#
_entry.id   AF-A0A927YR98-F1
#
_cell.length_a   1.000
_cell.length_b   1.000
_cell.length_c   1.000
_cell.angle_alpha   90.00
_cell.angle_beta   90.00
_cell.angle_gamma   90.00
#
_symmetry.space_group_name_H-M   'P 1'
#
loop_
_entity.id
_entity.type
_entity.pdbx_description
1 polymer ?
#
loop_
_entity_poly.entity_id
_entity_poly.type
_entity_poly.pdbx_seq_one_letter_code
_entity_poly.pdbx_strand_id
1 'polypeptide(L)' 'MAKINVNVKLEEDIKKEFEQVCDNLGITMTAAFTMLAKQMVREQRIPFEVTMNPSSEHRMRVYNDKYRELLDRDRQ' A
#
# COMPACT_ATOMS: atom_id res chain seq x y z
N MET A 1 2.17 25.87 -15.37
CA MET A 1 1.37 24.76 -15.98
C MET A 1 0.04 24.69 -15.26
N ALA A 2 -1.06 24.46 -15.99
CA ALA A 2 -2.38 24.33 -15.38
C ALA A 2 -2.45 23.05 -14.54
N LYS A 3 -3.05 23.14 -13.35
CA LYS A 3 -3.33 21.97 -12.50
C LYS A 3 -4.70 21.42 -12.89
N ILE A 4 -4.80 20.11 -13.06
CA ILE A 4 -6.05 19.40 -13.35
C ILE A 4 -6.38 18.54 -12.13
N ASN A 5 -7.66 18.54 -11.74
CA ASN A 5 -8.13 17.74 -10.61
C ASN A 5 -8.27 16.27 -11.02
N VAL A 6 -7.82 15.37 -10.15
CA VAL A 6 -7.98 13.92 -10.30
C VAL A 6 -8.77 13.41 -9.10
N ASN A 7 -9.79 12.59 -9.34
CA ASN A 7 -10.59 11.95 -8.29
C ASN A 7 -10.20 10.47 -8.19
N VAL A 8 -9.86 10.01 -6.98
CA VAL A 8 -9.48 8.62 -6.70
C VAL A 8 -10.38 8.10 -5.59
N LYS A 9 -10.96 6.91 -5.78
CA LYS A 9 -11.72 6.20 -4.75
C LYS A 9 -10.81 5.16 -4.10
N LEU A 10 -10.81 5.13 -2.77
CA LEU A 10 -10.03 4.21 -1.94
C LEU A 10 -10.95 3.64 -0.86
N GLU A 11 -10.63 2.44 -0.39
CA GLU A 11 -11.23 1.89 0.82
C GLU A 11 -10.79 2.72 2.05
N GLU A 12 -11.64 2.78 3.07
CA GLU A 12 -11.45 3.71 4.19
C GLU A 12 -10.21 3.39 5.01
N ASP A 13 -9.97 2.10 5.27
CA ASP A 13 -8.80 1.57 5.95
C ASP A 13 -7.51 1.88 5.19
N ILE A 14 -7.48 1.60 3.87
CA ILE A 14 -6.34 1.91 3.01
C ILE A 14 -6.04 3.41 2.99
N LYS A 15 -7.07 4.26 2.94
CA LYS A 15 -6.91 5.71 3.02
C LYS A 15 -6.23 6.13 4.33
N LYS A 16 -6.70 5.61 5.48
CA LYS A 16 -6.15 5.94 6.80
C LYS A 16 -4.69 5.50 6.94
N GLU A 17 -4.37 4.28 6.51
CA GLU A 17 -3.00 3.78 6.52
C GLU A 17 -2.08 4.62 5.63
N PHE A 18 -2.56 4.99 4.43
CA PHE A 18 -1.78 5.80 3.52
C PHE A 18 -1.55 7.23 4.03
N GLU A 19 -2.55 7.85 4.67
CA GLU A 19 -2.39 9.14 5.34
C GLU A 19 -1.33 9.07 6.44
N GLN A 20 -1.37 8.05 7.29
CA GLN A 20 -0.37 7.87 8.34
C GLN A 20 1.05 7.72 7.79
N VAL A 21 1.23 7.00 6.68
CA VAL A 21 2.53 6.88 6.00
C VAL A 21 2.98 8.24 5.46
N CYS A 22 2.09 9.00 4.83
CA CYS A 22 2.41 10.34 4.32
C CYS A 22 2.82 11.29 5.46
N ASP A 23 2.12 11.27 6.58
CA ASP A 23 2.42 12.08 7.76
C ASP A 23 3.78 11.72 8.37
N ASN A 24 4.09 10.43 8.49
CA ASN A 24 5.39 9.95 8.97
C ASN A 24 6.54 10.38 8.05
N LEU A 25 6.28 10.48 6.74
CA LEU A 25 7.23 10.96 5.75
C LEU A 25 7.28 12.50 5.63
N GLY A 26 6.39 13.22 6.32
CA GLY A 26 6.30 14.68 6.26
C GLY A 26 5.80 15.22 4.92
N ILE A 27 4.99 14.44 4.19
CA ILE A 27 4.44 14.81 2.88
C ILE A 27 2.92 14.73 2.88
N THR A 28 2.29 15.45 1.96
CA THR A 28 0.83 15.33 1.75
C THR A 28 0.52 14.15 0.81
N MET A 29 -0.68 13.57 0.92
CA MET A 29 -1.19 12.59 -0.05
C MET A 29 -1.04 13.07 -1.50
N THR A 30 -1.38 14.33 -1.77
CA THR A 30 -1.24 14.94 -3.11
C THR A 30 0.21 14.94 -3.58
N ALA A 31 1.17 15.21 -2.70
CA ALA A 31 2.59 15.15 -3.02
C ALA A 31 3.02 13.71 -3.35
N ALA A 32 2.58 12.73 -2.55
CA ALA A 32 2.85 11.31 -2.81
C ALA A 32 2.29 10.86 -4.17
N PHE A 33 1.02 11.16 -4.49
CA PHE A 33 0.44 10.87 -5.80
C PHE A 33 1.18 11.57 -6.95
N THR A 34 1.59 12.83 -6.74
CA THR A 34 2.38 13.57 -7.75
C THR A 34 3.73 12.92 -8.00
N MET A 35 4.40 12.42 -6.95
CA MET A 35 5.67 11.71 -7.05
C MET A 35 5.50 10.39 -7.82
N LEU A 36 4.47 9.60 -7.49
CA LEU A 36 4.14 8.37 -8.19
C LEU A 36 3.88 8.62 -9.68
N ALA A 37 3.06 9.60 -10.01
CA ALA A 37 2.75 9.97 -11.39
C ALA A 37 4.01 10.40 -12.16
N LYS A 38 4.86 11.24 -11.56
CA LYS A 38 6.13 11.67 -12.18
C LYS A 38 7.07 10.49 -12.42
N GLN A 39 7.16 9.57 -11.47
CA GLN A 39 8.01 8.39 -11.59
C GLN A 39 7.51 7.47 -12.71
N MET A 40 6.19 7.25 -12.80
CA MET A 40 5.58 6.49 -13.90
C MET A 40 5.86 7.11 -15.27
N VAL A 41 5.73 8.42 -15.39
CA VAL A 41 6.02 9.14 -16.65
C VAL A 41 7.50 9.03 -17.00
N ARG A 42 8.40 9.14 -16.02
CA ARG A 42 9.85 9.05 -16.25
C ARG A 42 10.28 7.66 -16.70
N GLU A 43 9.74 6.61 -16.09
CA GLU A 43 10.19 5.23 -16.32
C GLU A 43 9.30 4.43 -17.27
N GLN A 44 8.17 5.00 -17.71
CA GLN A 44 7.18 4.36 -18.58
C GLN A 44 6.69 3.01 -18.03
N ARG A 45 6.57 2.89 -16.70
CA ARG A 45 6.11 1.69 -15.99
C ARG A 45 5.49 2.04 -14.65
N ILE A 46 4.78 1.08 -14.05
CA ILE A 46 4.33 1.18 -12.65
C ILE A 46 5.58 1.17 -11.74
N PRO A 47 5.70 2.08 -10.75
CA PRO A 47 6.93 2.30 -10.00
C PRO A 47 7.01 1.36 -8.79
N PHE A 48 6.49 0.15 -8.94
CA PHE A 48 6.52 -0.96 -7.99
C PHE A 48 6.29 -2.25 -8.76
N GLU A 49 6.68 -3.38 -8.18
CA GLU A 49 6.45 -4.69 -8.76
C GLU A 49 4.96 -5.05 -8.67
N VAL A 50 4.36 -5.41 -9.80
CA VAL A 50 2.99 -5.91 -9.86
C VAL A 50 3.04 -7.42 -9.99
N THR A 51 2.70 -8.13 -8.92
CA THR A 51 2.73 -9.59 -8.86
C THR A 51 1.45 -10.13 -8.24
N MET A 52 0.94 -11.25 -8.79
CA MET A 52 -0.14 -12.03 -8.16
C MET A 52 0.39 -12.96 -7.06
N ASN A 53 1.71 -13.08 -6.92
CA ASN A 53 2.37 -13.91 -5.93
C ASN A 53 2.87 -13.00 -4.80
N PRO A 54 2.23 -13.02 -3.62
CA PRO A 54 2.68 -12.19 -2.50
C PRO A 54 4.15 -12.49 -2.18
N SER A 55 4.88 -11.47 -1.71
CA SER A 55 6.27 -11.65 -1.30
C SER A 55 6.41 -12.83 -0.33
N SER A 56 7.58 -13.49 -0.32
CA SER A 56 7.87 -14.57 0.64
C SER A 56 7.52 -14.15 2.07
N GLU A 57 7.80 -12.90 2.43
CA GLU A 57 7.43 -12.32 3.73
C GLU A 57 5.93 -12.24 3.95
N HIS A 58 5.16 -11.75 2.97
CA HIS A 58 3.69 -11.68 3.10
C HIS A 58 3.08 -13.08 3.24
N ARG A 59 3.55 -14.06 2.44
CA ARG A 59 3.13 -15.46 2.57
C ARG A 59 3.47 -16.03 3.95
N MET A 60 4.65 -15.71 4.47
CA MET A 60 5.08 -16.15 5.80
C MET A 60 4.22 -15.52 6.91
N ARG A 61 3.83 -14.25 6.79
CA ARG A 61 2.91 -13.59 7.73
C ARG A 61 1.54 -14.26 7.74
N VAL A 62 0.94 -14.47 6.56
CA VAL A 62 -0.35 -15.16 6.43
C VAL A 62 -0.30 -16.57 7.02
N TYR A 63 0.80 -17.31 6.78
CA TYR A 63 1.01 -18.61 7.39
C TYR A 63 1.09 -18.50 8.92
N ASN A 64 1.94 -17.62 9.45
CA ASN A 64 2.13 -17.47 10.89
C ASN A 64 0.84 -17.08 11.62
N ASP A 65 0.03 -16.18 11.03
CA ASP A 65 -1.25 -15.79 11.60
C ASP A 65 -2.23 -16.97 11.65
N LYS A 66 -2.28 -17.77 10.57
CA LYS A 66 -3.07 -19.01 10.55
C LYS A 66 -2.62 -20.02 11.61
N TYR A 67 -1.32 -20.16 11.85
CA TYR A 67 -0.80 -21.06 12.89
C TYR A 67 -1.16 -20.59 14.30
N ARG A 68 -1.12 -19.27 14.54
CA ARG A 68 -1.56 -18.70 15.81
C ARG A 68 -3.04 -18.98 16.08
N GLU A 69 -3.90 -18.77 15.08
CA GLU A 69 -5.32 -19.08 15.20
C GLU A 69 -5.60 -20.57 15.49
N LEU A 70 -4.81 -21.48 14.91
CA LEU A 70 -4.93 -22.92 15.17
C LEU A 70 -4.51 -23.28 16.60
N LEU A 71 -3.38 -22.73 17.07
CA LEU A 71 -2.88 -22.96 18.43
C LEU A 71 -3.81 -22.39 19.51
N ASP A 72 -4.49 -21.29 19.20
CA ASP A 72 -5.48 -20.72 20.11
C ASP A 72 -6.79 -21.52 20.11
N ARG A 73 -7.11 -22.20 18.99
CA ARG A 73 -8.24 -23.14 18.90
C ARG A 73 -8.02 -24.43 19.70
N ASP A 74 -6.81 -24.96 19.70
CA ASP A 74 -6.46 -26.18 20.48
C ASP A 74 -6.31 -25.91 21.99
N ARG A 75 -6.27 -24.64 22.40
CA ARG A 75 -6.24 -24.22 23.81
C ARG A 75 -7.63 -23.90 24.40
N GLN A 76 -8.69 -23.90 23.59
CA GLN A 76 -10.09 -23.79 24.02
C GLN A 76 -10.76 -25.16 24.08
#